data_AF-A0A1F0NGV4-F1
#
_entry.id   AF-A0A1F0NGV4-F1
#
_cell.length_a   1.000
_cell.length_b   1.000
_cell.length_c   1.000
_cell.angle_alpha   90.00
_cell.angle_beta   90.00
_cell.angle_gamma   90.00
#
_symmetry.space_group_name_H-M   'P 1'
#
loop_
_entity.id
_entity.type
_entity.pdbx_description
1 polymer ?
#
loop_
_entity_poly.entity_id
_entity_poly.type
_entity_poly.pdbx_seq_one_letter_code
_entity_poly.pdbx_strand_id
1 'polypeptide(L)'
;MAKTRKIPLRKSVVSNEVIDKRDLLRIVKNKEGQIFIDPTGKANGRGAYIKLDNEEALQAKQKRVFNRSFNMEVEDDFYDELIAYVDHKVKRRELGLE
;
A
#
# COMPACT_ATOMS: atom_id res chain seq x y z
N MET A 1 -28.43 1.86 18.65
CA MET A 1 -26.98 1.62 18.85
C MET A 1 -26.31 1.58 17.49
N ALA A 2 -25.21 2.33 17.30
CA ALA A 2 -24.48 2.31 16.03
C ALA A 2 -23.89 0.90 15.79
N LYS A 3 -24.25 0.26 14.67
CA LYS A 3 -23.79 -1.08 14.31
C LYS A 3 -22.26 -1.07 14.21
N THR A 4 -21.57 -1.83 15.06
CA THR A 4 -20.11 -2.00 15.00
C THR A 4 -19.73 -2.50 13.62
N ARG A 5 -19.09 -1.64 12.82
CA ARG A 5 -18.67 -1.99 11.47
C ARG A 5 -17.52 -2.97 11.57
N LYS A 6 -17.68 -4.17 10.99
CA LYS A 6 -16.57 -5.12 10.84
C LYS A 6 -15.47 -4.43 10.05
N ILE A 7 -14.30 -4.29 10.65
CA ILE A 7 -13.12 -3.73 9.99
C ILE A 7 -12.60 -4.83 9.05
N PRO A 8 -12.60 -4.59 7.73
CA PRO A 8 -12.09 -5.58 6.81
C PRO A 8 -10.57 -5.70 6.97
N LEU A 9 -10.09 -6.90 7.27
CA LEU A 9 -8.68 -7.22 7.16
C LEU A 9 -8.33 -7.43 5.68
N ARG A 10 -7.09 -7.10 5.32
CA ARG A 10 -6.57 -7.23 3.95
C ARG A 10 -5.29 -8.02 3.98
N LYS A 11 -4.99 -8.68 2.86
CA LYS A 11 -3.77 -9.48 2.71
C LYS A 11 -2.74 -8.66 1.95
N SER A 12 -1.48 -8.67 2.41
CA SER A 12 -0.37 -8.05 1.68
C SER A 12 -0.14 -8.80 0.37
N VAL A 13 0.07 -8.07 -0.71
CA VAL A 13 0.52 -8.65 -1.99
C VAL A 13 2.01 -9.01 -1.98
N VAL A 14 2.76 -8.58 -0.96
CA VAL A 14 4.20 -8.85 -0.79
C VAL A 14 4.40 -10.09 0.09
N SER A 15 3.94 -10.04 1.34
CA SER A 15 4.17 -11.08 2.36
C SER A 15 3.12 -12.17 2.36
N ASN A 16 1.95 -11.94 1.73
CA ASN A 16 0.77 -12.79 1.88
C ASN A 16 0.24 -12.89 3.31
N GLU A 17 0.65 -12.00 4.21
CA GLU A 17 0.14 -11.95 5.58
C GLU A 17 -1.11 -11.06 5.68
N VAL A 18 -1.88 -11.27 6.75
CA VAL A 18 -3.02 -10.41 7.06
C VAL A 18 -2.51 -9.14 7.73
N ILE A 19 -2.89 -7.98 7.19
CA ILE A 19 -2.44 -6.66 7.64
C ILE A 19 -3.49 -6.04 8.56
N ASP A 20 -3.04 -5.53 9.69
CA ASP A 20 -3.85 -4.71 10.58
C ASP A 20 -4.25 -3.39 9.94
N LYS A 21 -5.46 -2.90 10.25
CA LYS A 21 -5.97 -1.66 9.65
C LYS A 21 -5.03 -0.46 9.84
N ARG A 22 -4.31 -0.41 10.97
CA ARG A 22 -3.36 0.67 11.26
C ARG A 22 -2.20 0.68 10.28
N ASP A 23 -1.74 -0.50 9.84
CA ASP A 23 -0.55 -0.64 8.99
C ASP A 23 -0.91 -0.89 7.54
N LEU A 24 -2.17 -0.70 7.16
CA LEU A 24 -2.64 -0.96 5.82
C LEU A 24 -2.32 0.22 4.91
N LEU A 25 -1.43 0.02 3.93
CA LEU A 25 -1.21 0.95 2.83
C LEU A 25 -1.87 0.41 1.56
N ARG A 26 -2.64 1.27 0.88
CA ARG A 26 -3.32 0.94 -0.37
C ARG A 26 -2.62 1.61 -1.55
N ILE A 27 -2.41 0.85 -2.61
CA ILE A 27 -1.96 1.32 -3.91
C ILE A 27 -3.10 1.09 -4.90
N VAL A 28 -3.37 2.05 -5.78
CA VAL A 28 -4.50 2.00 -6.70
C VAL A 28 -4.03 2.20 -8.14
N LYS A 29 -4.55 1.36 -9.03
CA LYS A 29 -4.55 1.60 -10.48
C LYS A 29 -5.92 2.11 -10.93
N ASN A 30 -5.96 3.27 -11.56
CA ASN A 30 -7.20 3.81 -12.16
C ASN A 30 -7.47 3.22 -13.57
N LYS A 31 -8.54 3.69 -14.23
CA LYS A 31 -8.94 3.17 -15.55
C LYS A 31 -8.00 3.65 -16.65
N GLU A 32 -7.34 4.78 -16.42
CA GLU A 32 -6.35 5.42 -17.28
C GLU A 32 -4.98 4.73 -17.20
N GLY A 33 -4.82 3.75 -16.30
CA GLY A 33 -3.58 3.00 -16.13
C GLY A 33 -2.57 3.65 -15.19
N GLN A 34 -2.91 4.78 -14.58
CA GLN A 34 -2.05 5.47 -13.62
C GLN A 34 -2.09 4.75 -12.27
N ILE A 35 -0.92 4.67 -11.63
CA ILE A 35 -0.73 4.04 -10.33
C ILE A 35 -0.34 5.11 -9.33
N PHE A 36 -0.97 5.08 -8.15
CA PHE A 36 -0.68 6.03 -7.08
C PHE A 36 -0.97 5.42 -5.70
N ILE A 37 -0.39 6.02 -4.68
CA ILE A 37 -0.61 5.69 -3.28
C ILE A 37 -1.95 6.30 -2.84
N ASP A 38 -2.83 5.51 -2.19
CA ASP A 38 -4.11 5.97 -1.66
C ASP A 38 -4.15 5.84 -0.13
N PRO A 39 -3.73 6.87 0.61
CA PRO A 39 -3.81 6.87 2.08
C PRO A 39 -5.25 6.89 2.61
N THR A 40 -6.21 7.32 1.80
CA THR A 40 -7.61 7.52 2.23
C THR A 40 -8.42 6.22 2.15
N GLY A 41 -8.01 5.28 1.29
CA GLY A 41 -8.74 4.06 0.97
C GLY A 41 -10.03 4.29 0.17
N LYS A 42 -10.24 5.49 -0.38
CA LYS A 42 -11.47 5.89 -1.09
C LYS A 42 -11.30 6.02 -2.59
N ALA A 43 -10.08 5.95 -3.12
CA ALA A 43 -9.85 6.16 -4.54
C ALA A 43 -10.49 5.05 -5.40
N ASN A 44 -11.03 5.44 -6.55
CA ASN A 44 -11.62 4.50 -7.51
C ASN A 44 -10.52 3.79 -8.29
N GLY A 45 -10.67 2.48 -8.48
CA GLY A 45 -9.72 1.68 -9.23
C GLY A 45 -9.42 0.32 -8.59
N ARG A 46 -8.54 -0.43 -9.23
CA ARG A 46 -8.06 -1.72 -8.72
C ARG A 46 -7.06 -1.47 -7.59
N GLY A 47 -7.36 -1.98 -6.40
CA GLY A 47 -6.51 -1.82 -5.22
C GLY A 47 -5.59 -3.01 -4.99
N ALA A 48 -4.34 -2.74 -4.62
CA ALA A 48 -3.41 -3.67 -4.00
C ALA A 48 -3.03 -3.14 -2.61
N TYR A 49 -2.69 -4.03 -1.69
CA TYR A 49 -2.39 -3.67 -0.31
C TYR A 49 -1.01 -4.20 0.08
N ILE A 50 -0.26 -3.38 0.82
CA ILE A 50 0.97 -3.77 1.51
C ILE A 50 0.93 -3.25 2.94
N LYS A 51 1.80 -3.76 3.78
CA LYS A 51 2.06 -3.22 5.11
C LYS A 51 2.83 -1.91 4.97
N LEU A 52 2.51 -0.94 5.82
CA LEU A 52 3.26 0.30 5.97
C LEU A 52 4.56 0.01 6.72
N ASP A 53 5.50 -0.59 5.99
CA ASP A 53 6.75 -1.13 6.51
C ASP A 53 7.84 -1.00 5.44
N ASN A 54 9.03 -0.57 5.87
CA ASN A 54 10.15 -0.29 4.96
C ASN A 54 10.62 -1.54 4.22
N GLU A 55 10.65 -2.70 4.88
CA GLU A 55 11.07 -3.96 4.25
C GLU A 55 10.04 -4.40 3.21
N GLU A 56 8.75 -4.31 3.51
CA GLU A 56 7.71 -4.62 2.51
C GLU A 56 7.78 -3.69 1.29
N ALA A 57 8.04 -2.39 1.48
CA ALA A 57 8.20 -1.45 0.37
C ALA A 57 9.41 -1.80 -0.53
N LEU A 58 10.55 -2.14 0.09
CA LEU A 58 11.74 -2.57 -0.65
C LEU A 58 11.49 -3.88 -1.41
N GLN A 59 10.87 -4.86 -0.76
CA GLN A 59 10.51 -6.12 -1.40
C GLN A 59 9.48 -5.93 -2.52
N ALA A 60 8.58 -4.95 -2.40
CA ALA A 60 7.62 -4.63 -3.45
C ALA A 60 8.34 -4.24 -4.75
N LYS A 61 9.41 -3.43 -4.65
CA LYS A 61 10.28 -3.06 -5.78
C LYS A 61 11.03 -4.28 -6.33
N GLN A 62 11.75 -5.00 -5.47
CA GLN A 62 12.57 -6.14 -5.87
C GLN A 62 11.78 -7.22 -6.62
N LYS A 63 10.56 -7.51 -6.17
CA LYS A 63 9.68 -8.53 -6.76
C LYS A 63 8.74 -7.96 -7.83
N ARG A 64 8.77 -6.65 -8.06
CA ARG A 64 7.83 -5.91 -8.92
C ARG A 64 6.37 -6.34 -8.71
N VAL A 65 5.93 -6.40 -7.45
CA VAL A 65 4.67 -7.07 -7.05
C VAL A 65 3.41 -6.46 -7.67
N PHE A 66 3.46 -5.15 -7.96
CA PHE A 66 2.35 -4.43 -8.58
C PHE A 66 2.19 -4.77 -10.05
N ASN A 67 3.23 -5.25 -10.74
CA ASN A 67 3.11 -5.66 -12.14
C ASN A 67 2.07 -6.77 -12.28
N ARG A 68 2.19 -7.80 -11.44
CA ARG A 68 1.22 -8.90 -11.35
C ARG A 68 -0.13 -8.41 -10.84
N SER A 69 -0.11 -7.57 -9.81
CA SER A 69 -1.35 -7.10 -9.17
C SER A 69 -2.20 -6.26 -10.11
N PHE A 70 -1.59 -5.49 -11.00
CA PHE A 70 -2.27 -4.55 -11.90
C PHE A 70 -2.23 -4.95 -13.38
N ASN A 71 -1.59 -6.07 -13.69
CA ASN A 71 -1.42 -6.61 -15.04
C ASN A 71 -0.85 -5.56 -16.00
N MET A 72 0.23 -4.90 -15.59
CA MET A 72 0.96 -3.93 -16.40
C MET A 72 2.40 -3.83 -15.91
N GLU A 73 3.27 -3.24 -16.70
CA GLU A 73 4.58 -2.84 -16.21
C GLU A 73 4.44 -1.56 -15.37
N VAL A 74 5.00 -1.59 -14.16
CA VAL A 74 5.05 -0.44 -13.26
C VAL A 74 6.47 0.12 -13.29
N GLU A 75 6.55 1.43 -13.49
CA GLU A 75 7.81 2.17 -13.55
C GLU A 75 8.57 2.13 -12.21
N ASP A 76 9.90 2.15 -12.30
CA ASP A 76 10.77 2.15 -11.13
C ASP A 76 10.56 3.39 -10.25
N ASP A 77 10.26 4.53 -10.87
CA ASP A 77 9.98 5.80 -10.19
C ASP A 77 8.84 5.67 -9.17
N PHE A 78 7.79 4.91 -9.50
CA PHE A 78 6.68 4.69 -8.56
C PHE A 78 7.13 3.88 -7.34
N TYR A 79 8.03 2.90 -7.53
CA TYR A 79 8.56 2.13 -6.43
C TYR A 79 9.47 2.96 -5.52
N ASP A 80 10.26 3.87 -6.10
CA ASP A 80 11.09 4.79 -5.33
C ASP A 80 10.24 5.81 -4.56
N GLU A 81 9.18 6.33 -5.17
CA GLU A 81 8.17 7.14 -4.49
C GLU A 81 7.56 6.38 -3.30
N LEU A 82 7.16 5.12 -3.52
CA LEU A 82 6.58 4.28 -2.48
C LEU A 82 7.53 4.06 -1.31
N ILE A 83 8.80 3.75 -1.58
CA ILE A 83 9.82 3.55 -0.54
C ILE A 83 9.99 4.84 0.28
N ALA A 84 10.14 5.99 -0.39
CA ALA A 84 10.28 7.28 0.29
C ALA A 84 9.04 7.65 1.12
N TYR A 85 7.84 7.39 0.59
CA TYR A 85 6.59 7.62 1.30
C TYR A 85 6.48 6.78 2.57
N VAL A 86 6.80 5.49 2.47
CA VAL A 86 6.75 4.55 3.60
C VAL A 86 7.78 4.94 4.66
N ASP A 87 9.03 5.22 4.28
CA ASP A 87 10.09 5.65 5.21
C ASP A 87 9.68 6.90 5.99
N HIS A 88 9.16 7.91 5.29
CA HIS A 88 8.67 9.13 5.93
C HIS A 88 7.53 8.84 6.92
N LYS A 89 6.57 7.97 6.56
CA LYS A 89 5.45 7.63 7.45
C LYS A 89 5.86 6.77 8.64
N VAL A 90 6.78 5.83 8.46
CA VAL A 90 7.33 5.00 9.54
C VAL A 90 8.07 5.88 10.55
N LYS A 91 8.96 6.77 10.09
CA LYS A 91 9.68 7.71 10.96
C LYS A 91 8.75 8.61 11.78
N ARG A 92 7.68 9.12 11.15
CA ARG A 92 6.69 9.94 11.88
C ARG A 92 5.98 9.18 12.99
N ARG A 93 5.69 7.89 12.77
CA ARG A 93 5.09 7.00 13.78
C ARG A 93 6.04 6.69 14.92
N GLU A 94 7.32 6.40 14.61
CA GLU A 94 8.35 6.16 15.61
C GLU A 94 8.58 7.37 16.52
N LEU A 95 8.47 8.58 15.96
CA LEU A 95 8.56 9.84 16.70
C LEU A 95 7.25 10.23 17.42
N GLY A 96 6.19 9.43 17.32
CA GLY A 96 4.90 9.70 17.95
C GLY A 96 4.16 10.92 17.39
N LEU A 97 4.50 11.34 16.17
CA LEU A 97 3.90 12.50 15.50
C LEU A 97 2.60 12.14 14.76
N GLU A 98 2.33 10.84 14.56
CA GLU A 98 1.13 10.24 13.95
C GLU A 98 0.80 8.86 14.52
#